data_AF-A0A7C8YH63-F1
#
_entry.id   AF-A0A7C8YH63-F1
#
_cell.length_a   1.000
_cell.length_b   1.000
_cell.length_c   1.000
_cell.angle_alpha   90.00
_cell.angle_beta   90.00
_cell.angle_gamma   90.00
#
_symmetry.space_group_name_H-M   'P 1'
#
loop_
_entity.id
_entity.type
_entity.pdbx_description
1 polymer ?
#
loop_
_entity_poly.entity_id
_entity_poly.type
_entity_poly.pdbx_seq_one_letter_code
_entity_poly.pdbx_strand_id
1 'polypeptide(L)'
;MAAAKAVVYVSTTSTFASTFSHSLSPSYSNSTPLERRKRMLMCAMPRPQNWRESRRLVAISLVLLHSASSIPPYAIGGSIFDKYVKKKKLEPLEAYVPAVILTELQIKDLEKLLESNEPQYATCRSILRSGPAASFRSNVRAVAQYASDAGKGKTAFDDVERCLRAVDELDSLLLRASRNDRDASAKLMKEKITVAMDALDSLLQTVPADVLDKGKAIAEAYRAPESDVAPEELDQEYKELESIL
;
A
#
# COMPACT_ATOMS: atom_id res chain seq x y z
N MET A 1 -18.09 28.69 67.63
CA MET A 1 -17.18 27.52 67.66
C MET A 1 -16.22 27.67 66.49
N ALA A 2 -15.04 28.24 66.77
CA ALA A 2 -13.73 27.57 66.83
C ALA A 2 -13.12 27.47 65.41
N ALA A 3 -12.27 28.43 65.00
CA ALA A 3 -10.87 28.70 65.39
C ALA A 3 -9.85 27.90 64.55
N ALA A 4 -9.01 28.67 63.85
CA ALA A 4 -7.85 28.24 63.09
C ALA A 4 -6.77 27.57 63.96
N LYS A 5 -5.90 26.76 63.35
CA LYS A 5 -4.44 26.83 63.51
C LYS A 5 -3.69 25.93 62.54
N ALA A 6 -2.42 26.30 62.36
CA ALA A 6 -1.56 26.03 61.24
C ALA A 6 -0.39 25.09 61.61
N VAL A 7 0.32 24.64 60.56
CA VAL A 7 1.77 24.32 60.47
C VAL A 7 2.27 23.07 61.22
N VAL A 8 3.03 22.22 60.52
CA VAL A 8 4.47 21.96 60.75
C VAL A 8 5.02 21.11 59.59
N TYR A 9 6.18 21.54 59.10
CA TYR A 9 7.04 20.96 58.08
C TYR A 9 8.00 19.95 58.73
N VAL A 10 8.25 18.78 58.13
CA VAL A 10 9.50 18.04 58.37
C VAL A 10 9.93 17.38 57.06
N SER A 11 11.02 17.90 56.49
CA SER A 11 11.89 17.17 55.57
C SER A 11 12.86 16.32 56.40
N THR A 12 13.13 15.10 55.96
CA THR A 12 14.35 14.38 56.33
C THR A 12 14.91 13.60 55.15
N THR A 13 16.23 13.75 55.03
CA THR A 13 17.15 13.31 53.99
C THR A 13 17.89 12.01 54.37
N SER A 14 18.74 11.57 53.44
CA SER A 14 19.85 10.59 53.52
C SER A 14 19.47 9.18 53.05
N THR A 15 20.02 8.62 51.97
CA THR A 15 21.43 8.46 51.50
C THR A 15 22.18 7.39 52.29
N PHE A 16 22.42 6.22 51.67
CA PHE A 16 23.61 5.34 51.78
C PHE A 16 23.41 4.24 50.70
N ALA A 17 24.06 4.26 49.52
CA ALA A 17 25.46 4.06 49.14
C ALA A 17 25.86 2.58 48.88
N SER A 18 26.36 2.36 47.65
CA SER A 18 27.37 1.36 47.18
C SER A 18 27.05 -0.13 47.33
N THR A 19 27.39 -1.08 46.43
CA THR A 19 28.28 -1.21 45.25
C THR A 19 27.94 -2.62 44.69
N PHE A 20 28.01 -2.93 43.40
CA PHE A 20 29.23 -3.43 42.76
C PHE A 20 29.03 -3.56 41.25
N SER A 21 30.06 -3.15 40.53
CA SER A 21 30.20 -3.11 39.08
C SER A 21 30.50 -4.48 38.49
N HIS A 22 29.96 -4.78 37.30
CA HIS A 22 30.64 -5.62 36.32
C HIS A 22 30.67 -4.91 34.97
N SER A 23 31.81 -4.28 34.73
CA SER A 23 32.30 -3.78 33.46
C SER A 23 32.81 -4.92 32.60
N LEU A 24 32.36 -5.01 31.35
CA LEU A 24 33.13 -5.61 30.26
C LEU A 24 33.00 -4.72 29.02
N SER A 25 33.98 -3.85 28.86
CA SER A 25 34.33 -3.28 27.55
C SER A 25 35.25 -4.26 26.83
N PRO A 26 35.33 -4.17 25.50
CA PRO A 26 36.62 -4.25 24.86
C PRO A 26 36.85 -3.01 23.99
N SER A 27 37.83 -2.21 24.38
CA SER A 27 38.56 -1.34 23.45
C SER A 27 39.96 -1.90 23.30
N TYR A 28 40.33 -2.22 22.05
CA TYR A 28 41.71 -2.24 21.61
C TYR A 28 41.77 -1.60 20.23
N SER A 29 42.26 -0.37 20.21
CA SER A 29 42.80 0.32 19.04
C SER A 29 44.28 -0.03 18.90
N ASN A 30 44.71 -0.43 17.71
CA ASN A 30 46.03 -0.10 17.18
C ASN A 30 45.95 -0.05 15.64
N SER A 31 46.31 1.10 15.09
CA SER A 31 46.57 1.43 13.68
C SER A 31 47.80 0.64 13.16
N THR A 32 48.02 0.36 11.87
CA THR A 32 48.17 1.23 10.69
C THR A 32 48.10 0.37 9.38
N PRO A 33 48.46 0.80 8.14
CA PRO A 33 47.54 0.78 7.00
C PRO A 33 47.97 -0.15 5.85
N LEU A 34 47.03 -0.83 5.20
CA LEU A 34 47.32 -1.40 3.88
C LEU A 34 46.12 -1.37 2.94
N GLU A 35 46.29 -0.58 1.88
CA GLU A 35 45.76 -0.77 0.54
C GLU A 35 44.24 -0.90 0.38
N ARG A 36 43.63 0.26 0.10
CA ARG A 36 42.36 0.40 -0.62
C ARG A 36 42.37 -0.46 -1.89
N ARG A 37 41.45 -1.42 -1.98
CA ARG A 37 40.96 -1.88 -3.29
C ARG A 37 39.44 -2.01 -3.29
N LYS A 38 38.76 -0.85 -3.34
CA LYS A 38 37.37 -0.78 -3.81
C LYS A 38 37.40 -1.02 -5.31
N ARG A 39 36.93 -2.18 -5.77
CA ARG A 39 36.57 -2.36 -7.18
C ARG A 39 35.29 -1.55 -7.44
N MET A 40 35.46 -0.30 -7.85
CA MET A 40 34.43 0.44 -8.56
C MET A 40 34.28 -0.23 -9.93
N LEU A 41 33.11 -0.84 -10.18
CA LEU A 41 32.65 -1.05 -11.54
C LEU A 41 32.22 0.32 -12.06
N MET A 42 33.17 1.01 -12.72
CA MET A 42 32.88 2.19 -13.53
C MET A 42 32.16 1.73 -14.79
N CYS A 43 30.87 2.04 -14.89
CA CYS A 43 30.24 2.17 -16.19
C CYS A 43 30.90 3.36 -16.90
N ALA A 44 31.57 3.10 -18.01
CA ALA A 44 32.14 4.13 -18.86
C ALA A 44 31.02 5.01 -19.40
N MET A 45 30.84 6.19 -18.82
CA MET A 45 30.08 7.27 -19.46
C MET A 45 30.90 7.77 -20.65
N PRO A 46 30.35 7.82 -21.88
CA PRO A 46 31.02 8.49 -22.98
C PRO A 46 31.17 9.97 -22.63
N ARG A 47 32.41 10.43 -22.55
CA ARG A 47 32.76 11.85 -22.44
C ARG A 47 32.31 12.55 -23.74
N PRO A 48 31.67 13.73 -23.68
CA PRO A 48 31.25 14.42 -24.88
C PRO A 48 32.46 14.84 -25.70
N GLN A 49 32.31 14.51 -26.97
CA GLN A 49 33.25 14.48 -28.06
C GLN A 49 33.61 15.90 -28.50
N ASN A 50 34.89 16.23 -28.46
CA ASN A 50 35.50 17.32 -29.20
C ASN A 50 35.46 16.95 -30.70
N TRP A 51 34.28 17.12 -31.30
CA TRP A 51 34.07 16.92 -32.72
C TRP A 51 34.56 18.14 -33.49
N ARG A 52 35.64 17.94 -34.25
CA ARG A 52 36.02 18.82 -35.34
C ARG A 52 34.86 18.92 -36.32
N GLU A 53 34.60 20.15 -36.73
CA GLU A 53 33.61 20.52 -37.72
C GLU A 53 33.72 19.65 -38.98
N SER A 54 32.63 19.00 -39.34
CA SER A 54 32.36 18.58 -40.71
C SER A 54 30.95 19.06 -41.07
N ARG A 55 30.93 20.22 -41.71
CA ARG A 55 29.73 20.85 -42.28
C ARG A 55 29.25 19.99 -43.44
N ARG A 56 28.31 19.05 -43.21
CA ARG A 56 27.50 18.40 -44.29
C ARG A 56 26.40 17.42 -43.84
N LEU A 57 25.78 17.57 -42.67
CA LEU A 57 24.67 16.68 -42.25
C LEU A 57 23.49 17.43 -41.64
N VAL A 58 23.03 18.51 -42.28
CA VAL A 58 21.75 19.17 -41.96
C VAL A 58 20.94 19.29 -43.25
N ALA A 59 20.41 18.17 -43.75
CA ALA A 59 19.51 18.21 -44.91
C ALA A 59 18.57 17.00 -45.03
N ILE A 60 18.64 15.98 -44.17
CA ILE A 60 17.79 14.77 -44.29
C ILE A 60 16.71 14.70 -43.19
N SER A 61 16.85 15.46 -42.11
CA SER A 61 15.86 15.47 -41.01
C SER A 61 14.55 16.20 -41.35
N LEU A 62 14.50 17.04 -42.39
CA LEU A 62 13.30 17.87 -42.66
C LEU A 62 12.30 17.21 -43.62
N VAL A 63 12.73 16.21 -44.42
CA VAL A 63 11.86 15.55 -45.41
C VAL A 63 10.99 14.46 -44.76
N LEU A 64 11.50 13.80 -43.71
CA LEU A 64 10.73 12.80 -42.94
C LEU A 64 9.67 13.42 -42.02
N LEU A 65 9.79 14.71 -41.67
CA LEU A 65 8.78 15.39 -40.84
C LEU A 65 7.61 15.95 -41.66
N HIS A 66 7.81 16.25 -42.94
CA HIS A 66 6.76 16.76 -43.83
C HIS A 66 5.88 15.67 -44.45
N SER A 67 6.26 14.39 -44.32
CA SER A 67 5.48 13.25 -44.81
C SER A 67 4.52 12.67 -43.75
N ALA A 68 4.58 13.14 -42.50
CA ALA A 68 3.73 12.67 -41.39
C ALA A 68 2.54 13.59 -41.08
N SER A 69 2.38 14.72 -41.77
CA SER A 69 1.32 15.71 -41.50
C SER A 69 0.03 15.52 -42.28
N SER A 70 -0.13 14.42 -43.03
CA SER A 70 -1.37 14.10 -43.73
C SER A 70 -2.11 12.96 -43.04
N ILE A 71 -2.66 13.24 -41.85
CA ILE A 71 -3.57 12.34 -41.13
C ILE A 71 -5.00 12.64 -41.62
N PRO A 72 -5.68 11.73 -42.32
CA PRO A 72 -7.08 11.91 -42.67
C PRO A 72 -7.96 11.84 -41.41
N PRO A 73 -9.02 12.66 -41.29
CA PRO A 73 -9.82 12.76 -40.07
C PRO A 73 -10.86 11.65 -39.92
N TYR A 74 -10.53 10.38 -40.19
CA TYR A 74 -11.45 9.25 -39.94
C TYR A 74 -10.70 7.94 -39.79
N ALA A 75 -10.04 7.76 -38.65
CA ALA A 75 -9.65 6.45 -38.16
C ALA A 75 -9.54 6.52 -36.63
N ILE A 76 -10.65 6.28 -35.94
CA ILE A 76 -10.62 5.77 -34.57
C ILE A 76 -10.14 4.31 -34.68
N GLY A 77 -8.86 4.17 -35.02
CA GLY A 77 -8.19 2.90 -35.29
C GLY A 77 -7.45 2.47 -34.05
N GLY A 78 -7.75 1.27 -33.55
CA GLY A 78 -7.02 0.64 -32.47
C GLY A 78 -5.51 0.63 -32.71
N SER A 79 -4.74 0.59 -31.62
CA SER A 79 -3.27 0.59 -31.63
C SER A 79 -2.69 -0.41 -32.64
N ILE A 80 -1.63 -0.05 -33.36
CA ILE A 80 -0.94 -0.89 -34.37
C ILE A 80 -0.45 -2.25 -33.82
N PHE A 81 -0.40 -2.41 -32.49
CA PHE A 81 -0.05 -3.66 -31.82
C PHE A 81 -1.26 -4.51 -31.38
N ASP A 82 -2.48 -4.02 -31.55
CA ASP A 82 -3.72 -4.68 -31.11
C ASP A 82 -3.92 -6.05 -31.81
N LYS A 83 -3.35 -6.21 -33.00
CA LYS A 83 -3.39 -7.47 -33.77
C LYS A 83 -2.35 -8.51 -33.33
N TYR A 84 -1.31 -8.10 -32.60
CA TYR A 84 -0.16 -8.96 -32.24
C TYR A 84 0.04 -9.12 -30.73
N VAL A 85 -0.55 -8.25 -29.92
CA VAL A 85 -0.62 -8.41 -28.47
C VAL A 85 -1.94 -9.09 -28.14
N LYS A 86 -1.90 -10.41 -27.93
CA LYS A 86 -3.04 -11.14 -27.38
C LYS A 86 -3.28 -10.62 -25.96
N LYS A 87 -4.15 -9.62 -25.81
CA LYS A 87 -4.54 -9.09 -24.51
C LYS A 87 -5.08 -10.27 -23.70
N LYS A 88 -4.44 -10.57 -22.57
CA LYS A 88 -5.06 -11.46 -21.59
C LYS A 88 -6.38 -10.81 -21.21
N LYS A 89 -7.49 -11.50 -21.48
CA LYS A 89 -8.79 -11.04 -21.00
C LYS A 89 -8.71 -11.02 -19.48
N LEU A 90 -9.24 -9.96 -18.88
CA LEU A 90 -9.42 -9.91 -17.43
C LEU A 90 -10.31 -11.08 -17.00
N GLU A 91 -10.10 -11.54 -15.76
CA GLU A 91 -11.06 -12.44 -15.11
C GLU A 91 -12.41 -11.74 -15.03
N PRO A 92 -13.54 -12.48 -14.97
CA PRO A 92 -14.86 -11.87 -14.82
C PRO A 92 -14.90 -10.86 -13.67
N LEU A 93 -15.70 -9.80 -13.82
CA LEU A 93 -15.79 -8.70 -12.85
C LEU A 93 -16.12 -9.20 -11.44
N GLU A 94 -16.93 -10.25 -11.37
CA GLU A 94 -17.33 -10.99 -10.16
C GLU A 94 -16.15 -11.51 -9.35
N ALA A 95 -14.98 -11.77 -9.97
CA ALA A 95 -13.79 -12.22 -9.27
C ALA A 95 -13.08 -11.08 -8.50
N TYR A 96 -13.23 -9.83 -8.95
CA TYR A 96 -12.51 -8.69 -8.37
C TYR A 96 -13.32 -7.94 -7.31
N VAL A 97 -14.64 -7.82 -7.50
CA VAL A 97 -15.52 -7.01 -6.64
C VAL A 97 -15.50 -7.48 -5.17
N PRO A 98 -15.60 -8.79 -4.83
CA PRO A 98 -15.51 -9.23 -3.44
C PRO A 98 -14.19 -8.85 -2.77
N ALA A 99 -13.06 -8.97 -3.49
CA ALA A 99 -11.75 -8.62 -2.95
C ALA A 99 -11.60 -7.12 -2.69
N VAL A 100 -12.23 -6.28 -3.51
CA VAL A 100 -12.28 -4.82 -3.29
C VAL A 100 -13.10 -4.49 -2.04
N ILE A 101 -14.29 -5.09 -1.89
CA ILE A 101 -15.16 -4.90 -0.71
C ILE A 101 -14.46 -5.39 0.56
N LEU A 102 -13.81 -6.56 0.52
CA LEU A 102 -13.04 -7.07 1.66
C LEU A 102 -11.90 -6.11 2.06
N THR A 103 -11.24 -5.47 1.09
CA THR A 103 -10.21 -4.48 1.38
C THR A 103 -10.79 -3.21 2.00
N GLU A 104 -11.95 -2.75 1.53
CA GLU A 104 -12.68 -1.63 2.13
C GLU A 104 -12.98 -1.90 3.63
N LEU A 105 -13.50 -3.09 3.93
CA LEU A 105 -13.77 -3.52 5.30
C LEU A 105 -12.49 -3.59 6.14
N GLN A 106 -11.39 -4.09 5.56
CA GLN A 106 -10.08 -4.18 6.21
C GLN A 106 -9.50 -2.79 6.54
N ILE A 107 -9.66 -1.80 5.63
CA ILE A 107 -9.25 -0.40 5.86
C ILE A 107 -10.13 0.24 6.95
N LYS A 108 -11.43 -0.06 6.97
CA LYS A 108 -12.35 0.41 8.01
C LYS A 108 -12.03 -0.16 9.40
N ASP A 109 -11.59 -1.41 9.48
CA ASP A 109 -11.14 -1.98 10.75
C ASP A 109 -9.83 -1.34 11.24
N LEU A 110 -8.99 -0.85 10.32
CA LEU A 110 -7.80 -0.05 10.63
C LEU A 110 -8.16 1.26 11.35
N GLU A 111 -9.23 1.92 10.92
CA GLU A 111 -9.70 3.15 11.55
C GLU A 111 -9.99 2.96 13.04
N LYS A 112 -10.62 1.83 13.39
CA LYS A 112 -10.91 1.44 14.79
C LYS A 112 -9.63 1.21 15.59
N LEU A 113 -8.59 0.62 14.98
CA LEU A 113 -7.29 0.43 15.65
C LEU A 113 -6.61 1.78 15.94
N LEU A 114 -6.80 2.77 15.06
CA LEU A 114 -6.27 4.12 15.22
C LEU A 114 -7.04 4.98 16.25
N GLU A 115 -8.20 4.51 16.72
CA GLU A 115 -8.98 5.15 17.80
C GLU A 115 -8.45 4.83 19.20
N SER A 116 -7.63 3.79 19.33
CA SER A 116 -7.05 3.41 20.62
C SER A 116 -6.10 4.48 21.16
N ASN A 117 -5.99 4.57 22.49
CA ASN A 117 -5.08 5.51 23.17
C ASN A 117 -3.61 5.26 22.82
N GLU A 118 -3.26 4.02 22.46
CA GLU A 118 -1.92 3.62 22.02
C GLU A 118 -2.02 2.83 20.71
N PRO A 119 -2.10 3.53 19.57
CA PRO A 119 -2.26 2.88 18.27
C PRO A 119 -1.01 2.09 17.88
N GLN A 120 -1.20 0.81 17.60
CA GLN A 120 -0.14 -0.08 17.11
C GLN A 120 0.12 0.15 15.62
N TYR A 121 0.90 1.19 15.29
CA TYR A 121 1.15 1.60 13.90
C TYR A 121 1.82 0.51 13.05
N ALA A 122 2.70 -0.31 13.64
CA ALA A 122 3.34 -1.42 12.94
C ALA A 122 2.33 -2.50 12.53
N THR A 123 1.37 -2.82 13.41
CA THR A 123 0.27 -3.75 13.15
C THR A 123 -0.63 -3.24 12.05
N CYS A 124 -1.03 -1.96 12.12
CA CYS A 124 -1.82 -1.31 11.07
C CYS A 124 -1.14 -1.40 9.69
N ARG A 125 0.17 -1.19 9.67
CA ARG A 125 1.00 -1.27 8.46
C ARG A 125 1.14 -2.71 7.91
N SER A 126 1.15 -3.70 8.79
CA SER A 126 1.13 -5.12 8.41
C SER A 126 -0.20 -5.50 7.77
N ILE A 127 -1.32 -5.04 8.34
CA ILE A 127 -2.66 -5.26 7.80
C ILE A 127 -2.74 -4.70 6.36
N LEU A 128 -2.29 -3.47 6.11
CA LEU A 128 -2.29 -2.89 4.74
C LEU A 128 -1.43 -3.65 3.70
N ARG A 129 -0.57 -4.57 4.12
CA ARG A 129 0.31 -5.36 3.25
C ARG A 129 -0.08 -6.83 3.15
N SER A 130 -1.13 -7.25 3.84
CA SER A 130 -1.51 -8.66 3.93
C SER A 130 -3.00 -8.85 3.65
N GLY A 131 -3.41 -10.10 3.44
CA GLY A 131 -4.79 -10.44 3.14
C GLY A 131 -5.31 -9.78 1.84
N PRO A 132 -6.58 -9.36 1.81
CA PRO A 132 -7.19 -8.69 0.66
C PRO A 132 -6.42 -7.45 0.17
N ALA A 133 -5.89 -6.65 1.10
CA ALA A 133 -5.12 -5.44 0.78
C ALA A 133 -3.86 -5.70 -0.07
N ALA A 134 -3.28 -6.91 -0.01
CA ALA A 134 -2.08 -7.25 -0.77
C ALA A 134 -2.30 -7.27 -2.29
N SER A 135 -3.48 -7.73 -2.74
CA SER A 135 -3.87 -7.79 -4.16
C SER A 135 -4.73 -6.59 -4.59
N PHE A 136 -5.00 -5.66 -3.67
CA PHE A 136 -5.90 -4.54 -3.88
C PHE A 136 -5.59 -3.71 -5.13
N ARG A 137 -4.32 -3.35 -5.36
CA ARG A 137 -3.90 -2.51 -6.51
C ARG A 137 -4.26 -3.12 -7.85
N SER A 138 -4.13 -4.44 -8.02
CA SER A 138 -4.52 -5.10 -9.26
C SER A 138 -6.04 -5.19 -9.39
N ASN A 139 -6.74 -5.46 -8.29
CA ASN A 139 -8.20 -5.64 -8.29
C ASN A 139 -8.92 -4.34 -8.64
N VAL A 140 -8.55 -3.21 -8.01
CA VAL A 140 -9.21 -1.91 -8.31
C VAL A 140 -8.95 -1.43 -9.73
N ARG A 141 -7.77 -1.71 -10.28
CA ARG A 141 -7.47 -1.40 -11.69
C ARG A 141 -8.29 -2.24 -12.65
N ALA A 142 -8.53 -3.51 -12.32
CA ALA A 142 -9.41 -4.37 -13.11
C ALA A 142 -10.86 -3.85 -13.08
N VAL A 143 -11.38 -3.47 -11.91
CA VAL A 143 -12.71 -2.85 -11.79
C VAL A 143 -12.81 -1.57 -12.61
N ALA A 144 -11.81 -0.69 -12.55
CA ALA A 144 -11.79 0.52 -13.37
C ALA A 144 -11.73 0.25 -14.88
N GLN A 145 -11.04 -0.82 -15.30
CA GLN A 145 -11.05 -1.24 -16.70
C GLN A 145 -12.45 -1.68 -17.15
N TYR A 146 -13.16 -2.46 -16.34
CA TYR A 146 -14.55 -2.82 -16.60
C TYR A 146 -15.48 -1.60 -16.67
N ALA A 147 -15.29 -0.65 -15.75
CA ALA A 147 -16.00 0.62 -15.78
C ALA A 147 -15.69 1.43 -17.06
N SER A 148 -14.44 1.37 -17.53
CA SER A 148 -14.02 1.99 -18.79
C SER A 148 -14.71 1.37 -20.01
N ASP A 149 -14.81 0.05 -20.05
CA ASP A 149 -15.51 -0.67 -21.11
C ASP A 149 -17.02 -0.33 -21.11
N ALA A 150 -17.57 0.03 -19.95
CA ALA A 150 -18.94 0.54 -19.78
C ALA A 150 -19.09 2.07 -19.98
N GLY A 151 -18.04 2.78 -20.40
CA GLY A 151 -18.07 4.22 -20.69
C GLY A 151 -17.83 5.16 -19.49
N LYS A 152 -17.53 4.63 -18.31
CA LYS A 152 -17.23 5.38 -17.07
C LYS A 152 -15.73 5.45 -16.75
N GLY A 153 -14.86 5.31 -17.77
CA GLY A 153 -13.43 5.10 -17.58
C GLY A 153 -12.70 6.24 -16.89
N LYS A 154 -12.95 7.49 -17.30
CA LYS A 154 -12.25 8.65 -16.73
C LYS A 154 -12.49 8.76 -15.22
N THR A 155 -13.75 8.75 -14.80
CA THR A 155 -14.11 8.84 -13.38
C THR A 155 -13.55 7.65 -12.60
N ALA A 156 -13.67 6.43 -13.13
CA ALA A 156 -13.17 5.24 -12.46
C ALA A 156 -11.65 5.23 -12.28
N PHE A 157 -10.87 5.66 -13.28
CA PHE A 157 -9.42 5.75 -13.14
C PHE A 157 -8.98 6.91 -12.22
N ASP A 158 -9.69 8.05 -12.26
CA ASP A 158 -9.44 9.16 -11.33
C ASP A 158 -9.70 8.73 -9.87
N ASP A 159 -10.75 7.95 -9.63
CA ASP A 159 -11.08 7.38 -8.32
C ASP A 159 -10.03 6.36 -7.85
N VAL A 160 -9.58 5.48 -8.75
CA VAL A 160 -8.47 4.55 -8.45
C VAL A 160 -7.19 5.30 -8.10
N GLU A 161 -6.83 6.35 -8.85
CA GLU A 161 -5.62 7.13 -8.56
C GLU A 161 -5.72 7.82 -7.20
N ARG A 162 -6.87 8.45 -6.91
CA ARG A 162 -7.14 9.09 -5.62
C ARG A 162 -7.05 8.10 -4.47
N CYS A 163 -7.66 6.93 -4.61
CA CYS A 163 -7.64 5.87 -3.61
C CYS A 163 -6.23 5.34 -3.36
N LEU A 164 -5.51 4.93 -4.40
CA LEU A 164 -4.18 4.35 -4.26
C LEU A 164 -3.18 5.36 -3.68
N ARG A 165 -3.26 6.62 -4.09
CA ARG A 165 -2.46 7.70 -3.51
C ARG A 165 -2.75 7.86 -2.02
N ALA A 166 -4.02 7.87 -1.61
CA ALA A 166 -4.38 7.98 -0.20
C ALA A 166 -3.88 6.80 0.64
N VAL A 167 -3.94 5.56 0.11
CA VAL A 167 -3.40 4.37 0.77
C VAL A 167 -1.87 4.41 0.88
N ASP A 168 -1.17 4.89 -0.14
CA ASP A 168 0.29 5.07 -0.11
C ASP A 168 0.73 6.15 0.90
N GLU A 169 -0.03 7.25 0.97
CA GLU A 169 0.17 8.30 1.96
C GLU A 169 -0.11 7.81 3.38
N LEU A 170 -1.17 7.02 3.57
CA LEU A 170 -1.48 6.36 4.83
C LEU A 170 -0.34 5.43 5.28
N ASP A 171 0.18 4.58 4.37
CA ASP A 171 1.32 3.71 4.67
C ASP A 171 2.56 4.49 5.11
N SER A 172 2.83 5.60 4.42
CA SER A 172 3.94 6.48 4.72
C SER A 172 3.78 7.12 6.10
N LEU A 173 2.57 7.56 6.45
CA LEU A 173 2.24 8.09 7.77
C LEU A 173 2.42 7.01 8.86
N LEU A 174 1.92 5.80 8.64
CA LEU A 174 2.06 4.69 9.58
C LEU A 174 3.53 4.33 9.84
N LEU A 175 4.36 4.31 8.79
CA LEU A 175 5.80 4.08 8.92
C LEU A 175 6.47 5.19 9.75
N ARG A 176 6.16 6.45 9.48
CA ARG A 176 6.73 7.60 10.21
C ARG A 176 6.30 7.59 11.67
N ALA A 177 5.02 7.36 11.94
CA ALA A 177 4.49 7.27 13.29
C ALA A 177 5.09 6.10 14.07
N SER A 178 5.30 4.93 13.43
CA SER A 178 6.02 3.81 14.07
C SER A 178 7.47 4.13 14.47
N ARG A 179 8.04 5.21 13.91
CA ARG A 179 9.38 5.72 14.21
C ARG A 179 9.34 6.94 15.15
N ASN A 180 8.20 7.19 15.80
CA ASN A 180 7.98 8.30 16.72
C ASN A 180 8.10 9.70 16.09
N ASP A 181 7.77 9.82 14.79
CA ASP A 181 7.65 11.11 14.13
C ASP A 181 6.39 11.85 14.61
N ARG A 182 6.56 13.07 15.13
CA ARG A 182 5.48 13.89 15.69
C ARG A 182 4.55 14.48 14.64
N ASP A 183 5.01 14.62 13.40
CA ASP A 183 4.22 15.16 12.30
C ASP A 183 3.23 14.11 11.76
N ALA A 184 3.47 12.83 12.05
CA ALA A 184 2.61 11.73 11.63
C ALA A 184 1.51 11.46 12.67
N SER A 185 0.48 12.30 12.67
CA SER A 185 -0.64 12.18 13.62
C SER A 185 -1.70 11.15 13.18
N ALA A 186 -2.37 10.53 14.14
CA ALA A 186 -3.52 9.66 13.89
C ALA A 186 -4.66 10.38 13.15
N LYS A 187 -4.80 11.70 13.36
CA LYS A 187 -5.77 12.53 12.65
C LYS A 187 -5.53 12.54 11.14
N LEU A 188 -4.28 12.73 10.71
CA LEU A 188 -3.92 12.68 9.29
C LEU A 188 -4.15 11.29 8.70
N MET A 189 -3.87 10.23 9.46
CA MET A 189 -4.13 8.86 9.01
C MET A 189 -5.61 8.60 8.76
N LYS A 190 -6.48 9.04 9.68
CA LYS A 190 -7.93 8.93 9.53
C LYS A 190 -8.42 9.72 8.31
N GLU A 191 -7.91 10.92 8.08
CA GLU A 191 -8.23 11.71 6.89
C GLU A 191 -7.88 10.94 5.60
N LYS A 192 -6.71 10.27 5.56
CA LYS A 192 -6.35 9.43 4.40
C LYS A 192 -7.22 8.18 4.26
N ILE A 193 -7.66 7.59 5.36
CA ILE A 193 -8.65 6.50 5.34
C ILE A 193 -9.96 6.98 4.73
N THR A 194 -10.51 8.11 5.18
CA THR A 194 -11.75 8.68 4.64
C THR A 194 -11.64 8.94 3.13
N VAL A 195 -10.55 9.59 2.69
CA VAL A 195 -10.32 9.84 1.25
C VAL A 195 -10.23 8.54 0.44
N ALA A 196 -9.61 7.49 1.00
CA ALA A 196 -9.53 6.19 0.33
C ALA A 196 -10.89 5.49 0.25
N MET A 197 -11.70 5.57 1.31
CA MET A 197 -13.05 5.00 1.36
C MET A 197 -14.00 5.72 0.40
N ASP A 198 -14.05 7.06 0.42
CA ASP A 198 -14.90 7.84 -0.48
C ASP A 198 -14.60 7.56 -1.96
N ALA A 199 -13.31 7.40 -2.30
CA ALA A 199 -12.88 7.04 -3.65
C ALA A 199 -13.25 5.60 -4.02
N LEU A 200 -13.20 4.66 -3.07
CA LEU A 200 -13.64 3.29 -3.28
C LEU A 200 -15.15 3.19 -3.49
N ASP A 201 -15.94 3.89 -2.68
CA ASP A 201 -17.40 3.94 -2.82
C ASP A 201 -17.79 4.50 -4.19
N SER A 202 -17.13 5.59 -4.62
CA SER A 202 -17.33 6.17 -5.95
C SER A 202 -16.99 5.19 -7.08
N LEU A 203 -15.91 4.42 -6.92
CA LEU A 203 -15.54 3.37 -7.88
C LEU A 203 -16.58 2.23 -7.89
N LEU A 204 -17.05 1.77 -6.74
CA LEU A 204 -18.02 0.68 -6.65
C LEU A 204 -19.40 1.07 -7.22
N GLN A 205 -19.77 2.35 -7.21
CA GLN A 205 -20.96 2.85 -7.91
C GLN A 205 -20.88 2.70 -9.45
N THR A 206 -19.69 2.46 -10.00
CA THR A 206 -19.54 2.19 -11.44
C THR A 206 -19.95 0.76 -11.81
N VAL A 207 -19.92 -0.16 -10.84
CA VAL A 207 -20.23 -1.59 -10.99
C VAL A 207 -21.74 -1.81 -11.14
N PRO A 208 -22.19 -2.74 -11.99
CA PRO A 208 -23.59 -3.15 -12.06
C PRO A 208 -24.14 -3.64 -10.71
N ALA A 209 -25.38 -3.29 -10.38
CA ALA A 209 -25.97 -3.57 -9.08
C ALA A 209 -26.03 -5.08 -8.75
N ASP A 210 -26.32 -5.92 -9.73
CA ASP A 210 -26.40 -7.37 -9.57
C ASP A 210 -25.05 -8.01 -9.21
N VAL A 211 -23.96 -7.49 -9.78
CA VAL A 211 -22.59 -7.93 -9.46
C VAL A 211 -22.17 -7.39 -8.11
N LEU A 212 -22.52 -6.13 -7.78
CA LEU A 212 -22.21 -5.52 -6.51
C LEU A 212 -22.89 -6.25 -5.34
N ASP A 213 -24.17 -6.61 -5.48
CA ASP A 213 -24.91 -7.32 -4.43
C ASP A 213 -24.38 -8.73 -4.20
N LYS A 214 -24.05 -9.46 -5.28
CA LYS A 214 -23.33 -10.75 -5.18
C LYS A 214 -21.98 -10.59 -4.49
N GLY A 215 -21.24 -9.54 -4.86
CA GLY A 215 -19.94 -9.25 -4.26
C GLY A 215 -20.02 -8.98 -2.77
N LYS A 216 -21.05 -8.24 -2.32
CA LYS A 216 -21.33 -8.00 -0.90
C LYS A 216 -21.66 -9.30 -0.17
N ALA A 217 -22.53 -10.14 -0.74
CA ALA A 217 -22.89 -11.42 -0.13
C ALA A 217 -21.66 -12.34 0.04
N ILE A 218 -20.77 -12.38 -0.96
CA ILE A 218 -19.52 -13.15 -0.88
C ILE A 218 -18.60 -12.57 0.20
N ALA A 219 -18.40 -11.24 0.21
CA ALA A 219 -17.55 -10.59 1.20
C ALA A 219 -18.08 -10.76 2.63
N GLU A 220 -19.40 -10.75 2.82
CA GLU A 220 -20.07 -11.01 4.09
C GLU A 220 -19.86 -12.47 4.53
N ALA A 221 -20.01 -13.45 3.63
CA ALA A 221 -19.75 -14.85 3.92
C ALA A 221 -18.30 -15.10 4.36
N TYR A 222 -17.32 -14.39 3.78
CA TYR A 222 -15.92 -14.45 4.20
C TYR A 222 -15.66 -13.86 5.59
N ARG A 223 -16.55 -12.99 6.08
CA ARG A 223 -16.40 -12.31 7.39
C ARG A 223 -17.29 -12.92 8.47
N ALA A 224 -18.34 -13.64 8.08
CA ALA A 224 -19.13 -14.41 9.01
C ALA A 224 -18.16 -15.27 9.84
N PRO A 225 -18.22 -15.22 11.18
CA PRO A 225 -17.52 -16.23 11.97
C PRO A 225 -18.01 -17.57 11.42
N GLU A 226 -17.10 -18.45 11.00
CA GLU A 226 -17.50 -19.80 10.60
C GLU A 226 -18.47 -20.28 11.66
N SER A 227 -19.73 -20.45 11.27
CA SER A 227 -20.74 -21.01 12.16
C SER A 227 -20.10 -22.23 12.76
N ASP A 228 -19.98 -22.27 14.10
CA ASP A 228 -19.51 -23.41 14.88
C ASP A 228 -19.84 -24.71 14.15
N VAL A 229 -18.94 -25.20 13.29
CA VAL A 229 -18.92 -26.60 12.94
C VAL A 229 -18.35 -27.16 14.21
N ALA A 230 -19.26 -27.59 15.09
CA ALA A 230 -18.90 -28.20 16.34
C ALA A 230 -17.76 -29.19 16.03
N PRO A 231 -16.67 -29.21 16.82
CA PRO A 231 -15.55 -30.13 16.59
C PRO A 231 -15.99 -31.59 16.34
N GLU A 232 -17.18 -31.94 16.84
CA GLU A 232 -17.87 -33.22 16.65
C GLU A 232 -18.20 -33.56 15.18
N GLU A 233 -18.58 -32.62 14.31
CA GLU A 233 -18.88 -32.91 12.89
C GLU A 233 -17.62 -33.15 12.06
N LEU A 234 -16.55 -32.38 12.33
CA LEU A 234 -15.25 -32.60 11.70
C LEU A 234 -14.63 -33.93 12.17
N ASP A 235 -14.70 -34.25 13.46
CA ASP A 235 -14.21 -35.52 14.01
C ASP A 235 -14.93 -36.74 13.42
N GLN A 236 -16.22 -36.59 13.08
CA GLN A 236 -17.01 -37.65 12.44
C GLN A 236 -16.54 -37.89 10.99
N GLU A 237 -16.30 -36.84 10.21
CA GLU A 237 -15.76 -36.93 8.85
C GLU A 237 -14.33 -37.50 8.83
N TYR A 238 -13.48 -37.09 9.77
CA TYR A 238 -12.13 -37.65 9.91
C TYR A 238 -12.16 -39.16 10.20
N LYS A 239 -13.05 -39.62 11.10
CA LYS A 239 -13.23 -41.05 11.39
C LYS A 239 -13.79 -41.84 10.21
N GLU A 240 -14.70 -41.25 9.44
CA GLU A 240 -15.24 -41.89 8.24
C GLU A 240 -14.14 -42.05 7.17
N LEU A 241 -13.30 -41.03 6.98
CA LEU A 241 -12.15 -41.09 6.07
C LEU A 241 -11.09 -42.11 6.52
N GLU A 242 -10.81 -42.22 7.81
CA GLU A 242 -9.93 -43.27 8.35
C GLU A 242 -10.48 -44.69 8.14
N SER A 243 -11.81 -44.85 8.08
CA SER A 243 -12.44 -46.16 7.85
C SER A 243 -12.39 -46.65 6.39
N ILE A 244 -12.06 -45.76 5.44
CA ILE A 244 -12.00 -46.05 4.00
C ILE A 244 -10.57 -46.42 3.55
N LEU A 245 -9.55 -46.12 4.36
CA LEU A 245 -8.13 -46.47 4.13
C LEU A 245 -7.77 -47.85 4.70
#